data_AF-A0A5C8I7C4-F1
#
_entry.id   AF-A0A5C8I7C4-F1
#
_cell.length_a   1.000
_cell.length_b   1.000
_cell.length_c   1.000
_cell.angle_alpha   90.00
_cell.angle_beta   90.00
_cell.angle_gamma   90.00
#
_symmetry.space_group_name_H-M   'P 1'
#
loop_
_entity.id
_entity.type
_entity.pdbx_description
1 polymer ?
#
loop_
_entity_poly.entity_id
_entity_poly.type
_entity_poly.pdbx_seq_one_letter_code
_entity_poly.pdbx_strand_id
1 'polypeptide(L)'
;MPGNDAPSDSPEGGDERLTRWEEDGERSAESAGRDLADVPAVEVITTTAVHLMSAAAVKVGLADDPAHQTDLDEARKLINALAGLITAAAPEISDMHARSLRDGLRSLQLAFREASVIPDPIGKGPGEKWTGPVN
;
A
#
# COMPACT_ATOMS: atom_id res chain seq x y z
N MET A 1 3.01 -51.62 39.77
CA MET A 1 3.25 -51.99 38.35
C MET A 1 2.22 -51.28 37.48
N PRO A 2 2.62 -50.81 36.29
CA PRO A 2 2.38 -49.44 35.84
C PRO A 2 1.32 -49.33 34.74
N GLY A 3 0.82 -48.11 34.53
CA GLY A 3 0.10 -47.69 33.33
C GLY A 3 0.55 -46.28 32.98
N ASN A 4 1.66 -46.20 32.26
CA ASN A 4 2.24 -44.98 31.72
C ASN A 4 1.58 -44.70 30.37
N ASP A 5 0.58 -43.83 30.35
CA ASP A 5 0.06 -43.27 29.11
C ASP A 5 0.75 -41.93 28.87
N ALA A 6 1.92 -42.00 28.25
CA ALA A 6 2.51 -40.85 27.59
C ALA A 6 1.66 -40.52 26.35
N PRO A 7 1.33 -39.25 26.07
CA PRO A 7 0.72 -38.91 24.79
C PRO A 7 1.71 -39.19 23.67
N SER A 8 1.28 -40.02 22.72
CA SER A 8 1.99 -40.32 21.48
C SER A 8 2.07 -39.06 20.63
N ASP A 9 3.30 -38.57 20.43
CA ASP A 9 3.64 -37.54 19.45
C ASP A 9 3.62 -38.19 18.06
N SER A 10 2.52 -38.01 17.31
CA SER A 10 2.41 -38.43 15.91
C SER A 10 2.66 -37.23 14.98
N PRO A 11 3.63 -37.31 14.04
CA PRO A 11 4.04 -36.16 13.21
C PRO A 11 3.16 -35.91 11.96
N GLU A 12 1.99 -36.52 11.85
CA GLU A 12 1.23 -36.59 10.58
C GLU A 12 0.35 -35.36 10.27
N GLY A 13 0.13 -34.45 11.24
CA GLY A 13 -0.79 -33.31 11.07
C GLY A 13 -0.21 -32.06 10.39
N GLY A 14 0.99 -32.12 9.82
CA GLY A 14 1.65 -30.99 9.16
C GLY A 14 1.26 -30.83 7.70
N ASP A 15 1.23 -31.94 6.96
CA ASP A 15 1.05 -31.98 5.50
C ASP A 15 -0.40 -31.64 5.09
N GLU A 16 -1.38 -32.14 5.86
CA GLU A 16 -2.82 -31.89 5.66
C GLU A 16 -3.24 -30.44 6.00
N ARG A 17 -2.53 -29.79 6.92
CA ARG A 17 -2.76 -28.37 7.25
C ARG A 17 -2.16 -27.47 6.17
N LEU A 18 -0.96 -27.77 5.69
CA LEU A 18 -0.30 -26.99 4.66
C LEU A 18 -1.11 -27.04 3.35
N THR A 19 -1.51 -28.24 2.92
CA THR A 19 -2.35 -28.44 1.73
C THR A 19 -3.69 -27.71 1.84
N ARG A 20 -4.39 -27.76 2.98
CA ARG A 20 -5.61 -26.95 3.19
C ARG A 20 -5.35 -25.45 3.06
N TRP A 21 -4.25 -24.94 3.61
CA TRP A 21 -3.92 -23.51 3.55
C TRP A 21 -3.54 -23.06 2.14
N GLU A 22 -2.82 -23.90 1.40
CA GLU A 22 -2.50 -23.68 -0.02
C GLU A 22 -3.76 -23.66 -0.87
N GLU A 23 -4.65 -24.65 -0.71
CA GLU A 23 -5.91 -24.70 -1.44
C GLU A 23 -6.85 -23.54 -1.07
N ASP A 24 -6.91 -23.14 0.20
CA ASP A 24 -7.71 -21.99 0.64
C ASP A 24 -7.13 -20.67 0.10
N GLY A 25 -5.80 -20.56 0.02
CA GLY A 25 -5.10 -19.45 -0.62
C GLY A 25 -5.37 -19.38 -2.13
N GLU A 26 -5.29 -20.52 -2.82
CA GLU A 26 -5.56 -20.64 -4.26
C GLU A 26 -7.01 -20.26 -4.57
N ARG A 27 -7.98 -20.79 -3.80
CA ARG A 27 -9.41 -20.44 -3.91
C ARG A 27 -9.67 -18.95 -3.68
N SER A 28 -8.99 -18.34 -2.71
CA SER A 28 -9.13 -16.91 -2.40
C SER A 28 -8.53 -16.02 -3.50
N ALA A 29 -7.39 -16.42 -4.08
CA ALA A 29 -6.78 -15.74 -5.20
C ALA A 29 -7.63 -15.84 -6.47
N GLU A 30 -8.19 -17.02 -6.74
CA GLU A 30 -9.12 -17.24 -7.85
C GLU A 30 -10.40 -16.41 -7.73
N SER A 31 -10.98 -16.30 -6.52
CA SER A 31 -12.16 -15.45 -6.30
C SER A 31 -11.85 -13.98 -6.50
N ALA A 32 -10.73 -13.49 -5.96
CA ALA A 32 -10.31 -12.10 -6.16
C ALA A 32 -10.02 -11.80 -7.64
N GLY A 33 -9.47 -12.76 -8.40
CA GLY A 33 -9.23 -12.64 -9.83
C GLY A 33 -10.53 -12.53 -10.65
N ARG A 34 -11.58 -13.28 -10.30
CA ARG A 34 -12.91 -13.16 -10.92
C ARG A 34 -13.55 -11.81 -10.60
N ASP A 35 -13.45 -11.37 -9.35
CA ASP A 35 -14.03 -10.09 -8.92
C ASP A 35 -13.36 -8.89 -9.62
N LEU A 36 -12.07 -8.98 -9.97
CA LEU A 36 -11.37 -7.93 -10.72
C LEU A 36 -11.61 -7.98 -12.23
N ALA A 37 -12.03 -9.13 -12.78
CA ALA A 37 -12.25 -9.28 -14.23
C ALA A 37 -13.37 -8.36 -14.75
N ASP A 38 -14.36 -8.07 -13.90
CA ASP A 38 -15.52 -7.23 -14.23
C ASP A 38 -15.32 -5.75 -13.86
N VAL A 39 -14.19 -5.38 -13.26
CA VAL A 39 -13.92 -4.00 -12.80
C VAL A 39 -13.17 -3.21 -13.88
N PRO A 40 -13.64 -2.02 -14.28
CA PRO A 40 -12.92 -1.16 -15.21
C PRO A 40 -11.51 -0.82 -14.71
N ALA A 41 -10.51 -0.84 -15.61
CA ALA A 41 -9.12 -0.54 -15.26
C ALA A 41 -8.95 0.83 -14.57
N VAL A 42 -9.72 1.84 -15.01
CA VAL A 42 -9.72 3.17 -14.39
C VAL A 42 -10.12 3.11 -12.91
N GLU A 43 -11.11 2.28 -12.56
CA GLU A 43 -11.58 2.11 -11.18
C GLU A 43 -10.55 1.39 -10.31
N VAL A 44 -9.87 0.37 -10.86
CA VAL A 44 -8.76 -0.31 -10.17
C VAL A 44 -7.64 0.67 -9.86
N ILE A 45 -7.27 1.50 -10.84
CA ILE A 45 -6.20 2.49 -10.70
C ILE A 45 -6.57 3.55 -9.65
N THR A 46 -7.77 4.13 -9.75
CA THR A 46 -8.19 5.19 -8.81
C THR A 46 -8.33 4.66 -7.40
N THR A 47 -8.89 3.46 -7.21
CA THR A 47 -9.00 2.81 -5.89
C THR A 47 -7.63 2.54 -5.30
N THR A 48 -6.70 2.00 -6.10
CA THR A 48 -5.32 1.77 -5.67
C THR A 48 -4.62 3.07 -5.28
N ALA A 49 -4.82 4.15 -6.06
CA ALA A 49 -4.25 5.47 -5.76
C ALA A 49 -4.78 6.02 -4.42
N VAL A 50 -6.07 5.84 -4.12
CA VAL A 50 -6.66 6.24 -2.83
C VAL A 50 -6.05 5.43 -1.68
N HIS A 51 -5.89 4.11 -1.81
CA HIS A 51 -5.25 3.30 -0.78
C HIS A 51 -3.79 3.70 -0.52
N LEU A 52 -3.01 3.95 -1.59
CA LEU A 52 -1.65 4.45 -1.46
C LEU A 52 -1.62 5.83 -0.78
N MET A 53 -2.55 6.71 -1.11
CA MET A 53 -2.67 8.04 -0.52
C MET A 53 -3.00 7.96 0.98
N SER A 54 -3.98 7.15 1.38
CA SER A 54 -4.35 6.95 2.78
C SER A 54 -3.20 6.33 3.58
N ALA A 55 -2.52 5.32 3.03
CA ALA A 55 -1.35 4.72 3.66
C ALA A 55 -0.22 5.75 3.83
N ALA A 56 0.07 6.55 2.80
CA ALA A 56 1.07 7.59 2.88
C ALA A 56 0.72 8.66 3.92
N ALA A 57 -0.56 9.09 3.99
CA ALA A 57 -1.05 10.06 4.96
C ALA A 57 -0.81 9.59 6.41
N VAL A 58 -1.07 8.32 6.68
CA VAL A 58 -0.74 7.70 7.97
C VAL A 58 0.76 7.79 8.26
N LYS A 59 1.59 7.44 7.28
CA LYS A 59 3.04 7.40 7.44
C LYS A 59 3.72 8.76 7.55
N VAL A 60 3.13 9.82 7.01
CA VAL A 60 3.61 11.22 7.20
C VAL A 60 3.04 11.89 8.45
N GLY A 61 2.23 11.19 9.25
CA GLY A 61 1.71 11.72 10.51
C GLY A 61 0.44 12.57 10.38
N LEU A 62 -0.31 12.42 9.29
CA LEU A 62 -1.60 13.11 9.10
C LEU A 62 -2.81 12.32 9.63
N ALA A 63 -2.58 11.15 10.22
CA ALA A 63 -3.62 10.29 10.80
C ALA A 63 -3.77 10.47 12.33
N ASP A 64 -4.73 9.76 12.93
CA ASP A 64 -5.18 10.00 14.31
C ASP A 64 -4.16 9.64 15.40
N ASP A 65 -3.18 8.77 15.13
CA ASP A 65 -2.11 8.40 16.07
C ASP A 65 -0.71 8.52 15.41
N PRO A 66 -0.21 9.76 15.22
CA PRO A 66 1.09 10.00 14.60
C PRO A 66 2.26 9.43 15.40
N ALA A 67 2.11 9.28 16.72
CA ALA A 67 3.20 8.85 17.60
C ALA A 67 3.67 7.42 17.32
N HIS A 68 2.77 6.54 16.87
CA HIS A 68 3.08 5.13 16.61
C HIS A 68 3.05 4.75 15.13
N GLN A 69 2.43 5.59 14.28
CA GLN A 69 2.19 5.23 12.88
C GLN A 69 3.10 5.95 11.88
N THR A 70 3.73 7.06 12.30
CA THR A 70 4.63 7.84 11.44
C THR A 70 5.90 7.04 11.11
N ASP A 71 6.18 6.91 9.82
CA ASP A 71 7.39 6.28 9.30
C ASP A 71 7.75 6.92 7.95
N LEU A 72 8.75 7.81 7.96
CA LEU A 72 9.13 8.54 6.76
C LEU A 72 9.86 7.67 5.71
N ASP A 73 10.44 6.53 6.10
CA ASP A 73 11.03 5.63 5.10
C ASP A 73 9.92 4.93 4.30
N GLU A 74 8.88 4.45 4.98
CA GLU A 74 7.68 3.89 4.33
C GLU A 74 6.89 4.95 3.55
N ALA A 75 6.70 6.16 4.11
CA ALA A 75 6.04 7.26 3.42
C ALA A 75 6.73 7.58 2.08
N ARG A 76 8.06 7.61 2.05
CA ARG A 76 8.83 7.90 0.82
C ARG A 76 8.53 6.88 -0.28
N LYS A 77 8.43 5.60 0.06
CA LYS A 77 8.13 4.53 -0.91
C LYS A 77 6.71 4.70 -1.47
N LEU A 78 5.74 4.92 -0.59
CA LEU A 78 4.33 5.09 -0.95
C LEU A 78 4.10 6.33 -1.82
N ILE A 79 4.67 7.48 -1.45
CA ILE A 79 4.56 8.73 -2.23
C ILE A 79 5.24 8.58 -3.61
N ASN A 80 6.39 7.91 -3.69
CA ASN A 80 7.06 7.66 -4.97
C ASN A 80 6.25 6.74 -5.89
N ALA A 81 5.63 5.69 -5.34
CA ALA A 81 4.75 4.79 -6.08
C ALA A 81 3.50 5.52 -6.57
N LEU A 82 2.83 6.27 -5.68
CA LEU A 82 1.64 7.05 -6.00
C LEU A 82 1.91 8.10 -7.08
N ALA A 83 3.02 8.83 -6.97
CA ALA A 83 3.42 9.81 -7.98
C ALA A 83 3.68 9.17 -9.35
N GLY A 84 4.33 8.00 -9.38
CA GLY A 84 4.53 7.26 -10.63
C GLY A 84 3.22 6.78 -11.23
N LEU A 85 2.33 6.24 -10.41
CA LEU A 85 1.00 5.77 -10.82
C LEU A 85 0.17 6.91 -11.41
N ILE A 86 0.03 8.04 -10.70
CA ILE A 86 -0.78 9.18 -11.15
C ILE A 86 -0.22 9.76 -12.45
N THR A 87 1.11 9.94 -12.55
CA THR A 87 1.73 10.49 -13.75
C THR A 87 1.54 9.56 -14.95
N ALA A 88 1.70 8.24 -14.77
CA ALA A 88 1.51 7.27 -15.85
C ALA A 88 0.03 7.14 -16.26
N ALA A 89 -0.89 7.19 -15.31
CA ALA A 89 -2.33 7.02 -15.54
C ALA A 89 -3.06 8.30 -15.97
N ALA A 90 -2.38 9.46 -15.97
CA ALA A 90 -2.97 10.75 -16.32
C ALA A 90 -3.73 10.78 -17.67
N PRO A 91 -3.29 10.09 -18.74
CA PRO A 91 -4.04 10.05 -20.01
C PRO A 91 -5.37 9.30 -19.93
N GLU A 92 -5.47 8.33 -19.02
CA GLU A 92 -6.59 7.38 -18.93
C GLU A 92 -7.64 7.80 -17.88
N ILE A 93 -7.23 8.61 -16.89
CA ILE A 93 -8.12 9.08 -15.82
C ILE A 93 -8.72 10.42 -16.23
N SER A 94 -10.06 10.53 -16.18
CA SER A 94 -10.79 11.79 -16.42
C SER A 94 -10.24 12.97 -15.60
N ASP A 95 -10.25 14.16 -16.21
CA ASP A 95 -9.70 15.41 -15.66
C ASP A 95 -10.13 15.71 -14.22
N MET A 96 -11.35 15.33 -13.84
CA MET A 96 -11.90 15.60 -12.52
C MET A 96 -11.24 14.76 -11.42
N HIS A 97 -11.05 13.46 -11.63
CA HIS A 97 -10.37 12.58 -10.67
C HIS A 97 -8.87 12.85 -10.63
N ALA A 98 -8.27 13.12 -11.80
CA ALA A 98 -6.84 13.37 -11.91
C ALA A 98 -6.40 14.62 -11.13
N ARG A 99 -7.24 15.67 -11.07
CA ARG A 99 -6.93 16.88 -10.29
C ARG A 99 -6.88 16.60 -8.79
N SER A 100 -7.93 16.00 -8.22
CA SER A 100 -7.99 15.69 -6.79
C SER A 100 -6.85 14.78 -6.34
N LEU A 101 -6.47 13.81 -7.17
CA LEU A 101 -5.35 12.92 -6.88
C LEU A 101 -4.01 13.66 -6.86
N ARG A 102 -3.76 14.57 -7.82
CA ARG A 102 -2.55 15.40 -7.85
C ARG A 102 -2.48 16.36 -6.65
N ASP A 103 -3.61 16.95 -6.27
CA ASP A 103 -3.67 17.85 -5.12
C ASP A 103 -3.42 17.10 -3.81
N GLY A 104 -4.02 15.92 -3.64
CA GLY A 104 -3.74 15.04 -2.50
C GLY A 104 -2.27 14.59 -2.43
N LEU A 105 -1.68 14.22 -3.57
CA LEU A 105 -0.26 13.90 -3.65
C LEU A 105 0.62 15.08 -3.25
N ARG A 106 0.33 16.29 -3.73
CA ARG A 106 1.07 17.50 -3.34
C ARG A 106 1.01 17.74 -1.83
N SER A 107 -0.16 17.56 -1.21
CA SER A 107 -0.31 17.69 0.25
C SER A 107 0.56 16.68 1.01
N LEU A 108 0.66 15.44 0.52
CA LEU A 108 1.55 14.43 1.11
C LEU A 108 3.02 14.81 0.96
N GLN A 109 3.43 15.34 -0.19
CA GLN A 109 4.82 15.77 -0.43
C GLN A 109 5.22 16.95 0.46
N LEU A 110 4.28 17.87 0.72
CA LEU A 110 4.45 18.98 1.66
C LEU A 110 4.58 18.47 3.09
N ALA A 111 3.63 17.65 3.55
CA ALA A 111 3.65 17.07 4.89
C ALA A 111 4.92 16.25 5.15
N PHE A 112 5.39 15.48 4.15
CA PHE A 112 6.65 14.76 4.24
C PHE A 112 7.83 15.71 4.47
N ARG A 113 7.90 16.81 3.70
CA ARG A 113 8.98 17.79 3.78
C ARG A 113 8.97 18.53 5.11
N GLU A 114 7.79 18.80 5.67
CA GLU A 114 7.64 19.37 7.01
C GLU A 114 8.06 18.40 8.11
N ALA A 115 7.72 17.11 7.98
CA ALA A 115 8.06 16.08 8.96
C ALA A 115 9.53 15.66 8.91
N SER A 116 10.20 15.77 7.76
CA SER A 116 11.58 15.34 7.59
C SER A 116 12.58 16.28 8.26
N VAL A 117 13.37 15.74 9.19
CA VAL A 117 14.49 16.47 9.84
C VAL A 117 15.64 16.73 8.86
N ILE A 118 15.74 15.92 7.80
CA ILE A 118 16.77 16.05 6.77
C ILE A 118 16.06 16.53 5.49
N PRO A 119 16.22 17.79 5.08
CA PRO A 119 15.57 18.30 3.88
C PRO A 119 16.13 17.60 2.63
N ASP A 120 15.22 17.11 1.78
CA ASP A 120 15.59 16.69 0.44
C ASP A 120 15.96 17.91 -0.42
N PRO A 121 16.96 17.80 -1.31
CA PRO A 121 17.21 18.84 -2.32
C PRO A 121 15.97 19.10 -3.19
N ILE A 122 15.88 20.30 -3.77
CA ILE A 122 14.79 20.67 -4.69
C ILE A 122 14.72 19.68 -5.86
N GLY A 123 13.52 19.11 -6.10
CA GLY A 123 13.30 18.12 -7.15
C GLY A 123 13.74 16.70 -6.78
N LYS A 124 14.16 16.48 -5.53
CA LYS A 124 14.61 15.17 -5.00
C LYS A 124 13.75 14.67 -3.84
N GLY A 125 12.73 15.41 -3.44
CA GLY A 125 11.73 14.95 -2.48
C GLY A 125 10.95 13.73 -3.02
N PRO A 126 10.24 13.00 -2.15
CA PRO A 126 9.43 11.86 -2.56
C PRO A 126 8.43 12.24 -3.67
N GLY A 127 8.42 11.49 -4.76
CA GLY A 127 7.54 11.74 -5.92
C GLY A 127 7.97 12.88 -6.85
N GLU A 128 8.87 13.78 -6.44
CA GLU A 128 9.24 14.97 -7.23
C GLU A 128 9.93 14.65 -8.55
N LYS A 129 10.51 13.44 -8.68
CA LYS A 129 11.00 12.94 -9.98
C LYS A 129 9.91 12.86 -11.06
N TRP A 130 8.66 12.72 -10.66
CA TRP A 130 7.50 12.60 -11.56
C TRP A 130 6.68 13.88 -11.63
N THR A 131 6.56 14.61 -10.52
CA THR A 131 5.68 15.78 -10.39
C THR A 131 6.39 17.11 -10.58
N GLY A 132 7.73 17.10 -10.55
CA GLY A 132 8.53 18.31 -10.34
C GLY A 132 8.55 18.76 -8.88
N PRO A 133 9.32 19.82 -8.56
CA PRO A 133 9.42 20.35 -7.21
C PRO A 133 8.07 20.82 -6.67
N VAL A 134 7.82 20.53 -5.40
CA VAL A 134 6.71 21.12 -4.65
C VAL A 134 7.24 22.26 -3.77
N ASN A 135 6.49 23.35 -3.69
CA ASN A 135 6.81 24.51 -2.85
C ASN A 135 5.83 24.57 -1.69
#